data_AF-A0A7F8RWG6-F1
#
_entry.id   AF-A0A7F8RWG6-F1
#
_cell.length_a   1.000
_cell.length_b   1.000
_cell.length_c   1.000
_cell.angle_alpha   90.00
_cell.angle_beta   90.00
_cell.angle_gamma   90.00
#
_symmetry.space_group_name_H-M   'P 1'
#
loop_
_entity.id
_entity.type
_entity.pdbx_description
1 polymer ?
#
loop_
_entity_poly.entity_id
_entity_poly.type
_entity_poly.pdbx_seq_one_letter_code
_entity_poly.pdbx_strand_id
1 'polypeptide(L)'
;MNSMDRHIQQTNDRLQCIKQHLQNPANFHNAATELLDWCGDPRAFQRPFEQSLMGCLTVVSRVAAQQGFDLDLGYRLLAVCAANRDKFTPKSAALLSSWCEELGRLLLLRHQKSRQSDPPGKLPMQPPLNSMSSMKPTLSHRGPGLPLNCNQLWRRGEKWFLAGSPQMPGTPDLG
;
A
#
# COMPACT_ATOMS: atom_id res chain seq x y z
N MET A 1 13.54 -0.93 38.41
CA MET A 1 13.07 -0.84 37.01
C MET A 1 13.63 0.45 36.43
N ASN A 2 14.46 0.38 35.40
CA ASN A 2 15.03 1.59 34.78
C ASN A 2 13.93 2.39 34.07
N SER A 3 14.10 3.71 33.98
CA SER A 3 13.11 4.60 33.32
C SER A 3 12.86 4.21 31.86
N MET A 4 13.86 3.64 31.19
CA MET A 4 13.75 3.14 29.82
C MET A 4 12.85 1.91 29.71
N ASP A 5 12.98 0.92 30.63
CA ASP A 5 12.12 -0.27 30.67
C ASP A 5 10.64 0.10 30.88
N ARG A 6 10.37 1.14 31.71
CA ARG A 6 9.01 1.67 31.88
C ARG A 6 8.44 2.24 30.58
N HIS A 7 9.25 2.99 29.83
CA HIS A 7 8.83 3.55 28.54
C HIS A 7 8.59 2.44 27.49
N ILE A 8 9.44 1.42 27.46
CA ILE A 8 9.27 0.26 26.58
C ILE A 8 7.96 -0.48 26.91
N GLN A 9 7.68 -0.68 28.19
CA GLN A 9 6.45 -1.34 28.63
C GLN A 9 5.20 -0.52 28.27
N GLN A 10 5.21 0.79 28.51
CA GLN A 10 4.09 1.68 28.14
C GLN A 10 3.81 1.66 26.64
N THR A 11 4.86 1.68 25.82
CA THR A 11 4.72 1.61 24.35
C THR A 11 4.11 0.27 23.95
N ASN A 12 4.57 -0.84 24.53
CA ASN A 12 4.03 -2.16 24.27
C ASN A 12 2.55 -2.28 24.69
N ASP A 13 2.18 -1.72 25.85
CA ASP A 13 0.80 -1.70 26.32
C ASP A 13 -0.12 -0.95 25.34
N ARG A 14 0.33 0.22 24.86
CA ARG A 14 -0.36 0.99 23.82
C ARG A 14 -0.52 0.19 22.53
N LEU A 15 0.51 -0.52 22.08
CA LEU A 15 0.42 -1.39 20.89
C LEU A 15 -0.59 -2.52 21.10
N GLN A 16 -0.70 -3.10 22.30
CA GLN A 16 -1.74 -4.10 22.59
C GLN A 16 -3.14 -3.48 22.55
N CYS A 17 -3.32 -2.26 23.06
CA CYS A 17 -4.58 -1.53 22.90
C CYS A 17 -4.92 -1.29 21.43
N ILE A 18 -3.97 -0.81 20.62
CA ILE A 18 -4.16 -0.60 19.17
C ILE A 18 -4.59 -1.91 18.51
N LYS A 19 -3.91 -3.02 18.81
CA LYS A 19 -4.23 -4.35 18.30
C LYS A 19 -5.69 -4.75 18.54
N GLN A 20 -6.24 -4.48 19.72
CA GLN A 20 -7.65 -4.77 20.02
C GLN A 20 -8.59 -3.91 19.16
N HIS A 21 -8.30 -2.62 19.02
CA HIS A 21 -9.11 -1.71 18.21
C HIS A 21 -9.04 -2.04 16.71
N LEU A 22 -7.91 -2.57 16.23
CA LEU A 22 -7.77 -3.04 14.85
C LEU A 22 -8.71 -4.20 14.49
N GLN A 23 -9.25 -4.93 15.47
CA GLN A 23 -10.21 -6.00 15.19
C GLN A 23 -11.63 -5.48 14.94
N ASN A 24 -11.93 -4.24 15.29
CA ASN A 24 -13.26 -3.65 15.16
C ASN A 24 -13.30 -2.68 13.94
N PRO A 25 -14.19 -2.88 12.95
CA PRO A 25 -14.26 -2.03 11.77
C PRO A 25 -14.51 -0.55 12.12
N ALA A 26 -15.29 -0.26 13.17
CA ALA A 26 -15.57 1.12 13.59
C ALA A 26 -14.33 1.85 14.12
N ASN A 27 -13.38 1.12 14.70
CA ASN A 27 -12.17 1.70 15.29
C ASN A 27 -10.93 1.52 14.41
N PHE A 28 -11.01 0.65 13.38
CA PHE A 28 -9.88 0.27 12.55
C PHE A 28 -9.18 1.48 11.94
N HIS A 29 -9.93 2.42 11.36
CA HIS A 29 -9.35 3.58 10.68
C HIS A 29 -8.45 4.41 11.60
N ASN A 30 -8.93 4.73 12.81
CA ASN A 30 -8.18 5.49 13.80
C ASN A 30 -6.97 4.70 14.30
N ALA A 31 -7.15 3.42 14.64
CA ALA A 31 -6.09 2.57 15.17
C ALA A 31 -4.97 2.30 14.13
N ALA A 32 -5.35 2.07 12.87
CA ALA A 32 -4.40 1.84 11.78
C ALA A 32 -3.65 3.12 11.41
N THR A 33 -4.31 4.28 11.44
CA THR A 33 -3.66 5.59 11.20
C THR A 33 -2.65 5.92 12.30
N GLU A 34 -3.03 5.71 13.56
CA GLU A 34 -2.12 5.89 14.70
C GLU A 34 -0.90 4.95 14.61
N LEU A 35 -1.12 3.69 14.22
CA LEU A 35 -0.03 2.74 14.03
C LEU A 35 0.87 3.09 12.83
N LEU A 36 0.29 3.62 11.76
CA LEU A 36 1.01 4.08 10.57
C LEU A 36 1.90 5.28 10.89
N ASP A 37 1.37 6.27 11.61
CA ASP A 37 2.15 7.43 12.10
C ASP A 37 3.32 6.97 12.96
N TRP A 38 3.05 6.07 13.92
CA TRP A 38 4.09 5.50 14.77
C TRP A 38 5.15 4.73 13.96
N CYS A 39 4.75 3.96 12.94
CA CYS A 39 5.66 3.26 12.03
C CYS A 39 6.41 4.20 11.07
N GLY A 40 6.03 5.48 11.00
CA GLY A 40 6.79 6.51 10.29
C GLY A 40 8.12 6.85 10.96
N ASP A 41 8.26 6.61 12.27
CA ASP A 41 9.52 6.80 13.00
C ASP A 41 10.41 5.54 12.86
N PRO A 42 11.65 5.65 12.35
CA PRO A 42 12.55 4.51 12.20
C PRO A 42 12.94 3.84 13.53
N ARG A 43 12.69 4.50 14.67
CA ARG A 43 12.86 3.96 16.03
C ARG A 43 11.73 3.04 16.46
N ALA A 44 10.60 3.01 15.75
CA ALA A 44 9.51 2.07 16.05
C ALA A 44 9.93 0.60 15.79
N PHE A 45 10.85 0.38 14.85
CA PHE A 45 11.31 -0.94 14.42
C PHE A 45 12.43 -1.53 15.30
N GLN A 46 12.34 -1.35 16.62
CA GLN A 46 13.29 -1.93 17.56
C GLN A 46 12.83 -3.30 18.06
N ARG A 47 13.79 -4.19 18.38
CA ARG A 47 13.53 -5.54 18.91
C ARG A 47 12.52 -5.61 20.06
N PRO A 48 12.52 -4.72 21.07
CA PRO A 48 11.57 -4.78 22.18
C PRO A 48 10.11 -4.57 21.78
N PHE A 49 9.86 -3.98 20.61
CA PHE A 49 8.51 -3.72 20.11
C PHE A 49 8.08 -4.70 19.01
N GLU A 50 9.02 -5.48 18.46
CA GLU A 50 8.79 -6.37 17.32
C GLU A 50 7.60 -7.32 17.57
N GLN A 51 7.53 -7.94 18.75
CA GLN A 51 6.47 -8.89 19.07
C GLN A 51 5.08 -8.23 19.07
N SER A 52 4.94 -7.07 19.73
CA SER A 52 3.66 -6.36 19.80
C SER A 52 3.26 -5.78 18.44
N LEU A 53 4.22 -5.22 17.70
CA LEU A 53 3.99 -4.72 16.35
C LEU A 53 3.56 -5.84 15.40
N MET A 54 4.27 -6.97 15.37
CA MET A 54 3.87 -8.14 14.57
C MET A 54 2.48 -8.65 14.95
N GLY A 55 2.11 -8.56 16.23
CA GLY A 55 0.75 -8.84 16.71
C GLY A 55 -0.31 -7.93 16.07
N CYS A 56 -0.03 -6.63 15.93
CA CYS A 56 -0.91 -5.68 15.26
C CYS A 56 -1.00 -5.98 13.75
N LEU A 57 0.15 -6.15 13.09
CA LEU A 57 0.21 -6.37 11.63
C LEU A 57 -0.44 -7.70 11.22
N THR A 58 -0.40 -8.72 12.08
CA THR A 58 -1.13 -9.97 11.87
C THR A 58 -2.64 -9.77 11.88
N VAL A 59 -3.16 -8.85 12.72
CA VAL A 59 -4.59 -8.51 12.70
C VAL A 59 -4.92 -7.79 11.40
N VAL A 60 -4.13 -6.75 11.06
CA VAL A 60 -4.33 -5.98 9.82
C VAL A 60 -4.36 -6.87 8.59
N SER A 61 -3.41 -7.81 8.45
CA SER A 61 -3.37 -8.70 7.29
C SER A 61 -4.61 -9.60 7.16
N ARG A 62 -5.30 -9.90 8.28
CA ARG A 62 -6.52 -10.71 8.30
C ARG A 62 -7.79 -9.90 8.09
N VAL A 63 -7.85 -8.69 8.63
CA VAL A 63 -9.09 -7.88 8.65
C VAL A 63 -9.16 -6.86 7.52
N ALA A 64 -8.04 -6.36 7.01
CA ALA A 64 -8.02 -5.29 6.01
C ALA A 64 -8.75 -5.66 4.69
N ALA A 65 -8.78 -6.95 4.33
CA ALA A 65 -9.50 -7.44 3.15
C ALA A 65 -11.01 -7.68 3.40
N GLN A 66 -11.48 -7.57 4.65
CA GLN A 66 -12.88 -7.80 4.99
C GLN A 66 -13.75 -6.57 4.69
N GLN A 67 -15.06 -6.79 4.55
CA GLN A 67 -16.00 -5.68 4.36
C GLN A 67 -16.07 -4.80 5.60
N GLY A 68 -16.15 -3.48 5.39
CA GLY A 68 -16.16 -2.49 6.47
C GLY A 68 -14.77 -2.06 6.96
N PHE A 69 -13.69 -2.68 6.45
CA PHE A 69 -12.32 -2.28 6.74
C PHE A 69 -11.69 -1.52 5.57
N ASP A 70 -10.73 -0.65 5.90
CA ASP A 70 -10.02 0.17 4.92
C ASP A 70 -8.79 -0.58 4.39
N LEU A 71 -9.00 -1.29 3.28
CA LEU A 71 -7.97 -2.09 2.63
C LEU A 71 -6.76 -1.24 2.21
N ASP A 72 -6.98 -0.02 1.73
CA ASP A 72 -5.91 0.87 1.27
C ASP A 72 -5.01 1.28 2.44
N LEU A 73 -5.62 1.68 3.55
CA LEU A 73 -4.90 2.03 4.79
C LEU A 73 -4.12 0.84 5.34
N GLY A 74 -4.73 -0.35 5.38
CA GLY A 74 -4.08 -1.58 5.86
C GLY A 74 -2.87 -1.98 5.01
N TYR A 75 -2.99 -1.89 3.68
CA TYR A 75 -1.88 -2.12 2.76
C TYR A 75 -0.76 -1.09 2.94
N ARG A 76 -1.10 0.19 3.07
CA ARG A 76 -0.12 1.28 3.25
C ARG A 76 0.73 1.03 4.50
N LEU A 77 0.09 0.66 5.60
CA LEU A 77 0.77 0.27 6.85
C LEU A 77 1.72 -0.91 6.64
N LEU A 78 1.25 -2.00 6.02
CA LEU A 78 2.11 -3.15 5.73
C LEU A 78 3.28 -2.80 4.82
N ALA A 79 3.08 -1.92 3.84
CA ALA A 79 4.14 -1.47 2.93
C ALA A 79 5.25 -0.71 3.68
N VAL A 80 4.90 0.16 4.64
CA VAL A 80 5.89 0.86 5.48
C VAL A 80 6.70 -0.13 6.32
N CYS A 81 6.02 -1.11 6.94
CA CYS A 81 6.70 -2.13 7.73
C CYS A 81 7.58 -3.04 6.85
N ALA A 82 7.11 -3.42 5.65
CA ALA A 82 7.88 -4.22 4.70
C ALA A 82 9.10 -3.47 4.14
N ALA A 83 9.03 -2.15 4.00
CA ALA A 83 10.16 -1.31 3.61
C ALA A 83 11.28 -1.30 4.65
N ASN A 84 10.92 -1.50 5.93
CA ASN A 84 11.83 -1.59 7.07
C ASN A 84 12.07 -3.03 7.56
N ARG A 85 11.71 -4.04 6.76
CA ARG A 85 11.76 -5.45 7.14
C ARG A 85 13.16 -5.92 7.56
N ASP A 86 14.21 -5.26 7.10
CA ASP A 86 15.60 -5.56 7.45
C ASP A 86 15.89 -5.41 8.95
N LYS A 87 15.06 -4.65 9.68
CA LYS A 87 15.17 -4.48 11.14
C LYS A 87 14.46 -5.56 11.96
N PHE A 88 13.69 -6.43 11.31
CA PHE A 88 12.93 -7.50 11.95
C PHE A 88 13.71 -8.82 11.95
N THR A 89 13.22 -9.84 12.65
CA THR A 89 13.69 -11.22 12.42
C THR A 89 13.45 -11.65 10.96
N PRO A 90 14.29 -12.55 10.39
CA PRO A 90 14.05 -13.13 9.07
C PRO A 90 12.64 -13.71 8.90
N LYS A 91 12.11 -14.32 9.98
CA LYS A 91 10.75 -14.87 10.02
C LYS A 91 9.68 -13.78 9.86
N SER A 92 9.76 -12.72 10.64
CA SER A 92 8.84 -11.57 10.54
C SER A 92 8.95 -10.88 9.18
N ALA A 93 10.18 -10.70 8.66
CA ALA A 93 10.41 -10.08 7.37
C ALA A 93 9.74 -10.85 6.22
N ALA A 94 9.81 -12.19 6.23
CA ALA A 94 9.14 -13.02 5.24
C ALA A 94 7.61 -12.87 5.29
N LEU A 95 7.02 -12.80 6.49
CA LEU A 95 5.58 -12.57 6.68
C LEU A 95 5.15 -11.20 6.16
N LEU A 96 5.92 -10.15 6.46
CA LEU A 96 5.63 -8.79 6.00
C LEU A 96 5.61 -8.69 4.47
N SER A 97 6.58 -9.32 3.80
CA SER A 97 6.58 -9.41 2.33
C SER A 97 5.32 -10.11 1.82
N SER A 98 5.02 -11.30 2.35
CA SER A 98 3.85 -12.09 1.93
C SER A 98 2.53 -11.35 2.13
N TRP A 99 2.30 -10.73 3.30
CA TRP A 99 1.07 -9.98 3.56
C TRP A 99 0.96 -8.72 2.72
N CYS A 100 2.08 -8.01 2.49
CA CYS A 100 2.11 -6.83 1.64
C CYS A 100 1.79 -7.18 0.18
N GLU A 101 2.35 -8.28 -0.34
CA GLU A 101 2.08 -8.76 -1.70
C GLU A 101 0.62 -9.20 -1.87
N GLU A 102 0.06 -9.90 -0.88
CA GLU A 102 -1.33 -10.37 -0.91
C GLU A 102 -2.32 -9.20 -0.88
N LEU A 103 -2.19 -8.26 0.07
CA LEU A 103 -3.08 -7.10 0.11
C LEU A 103 -2.91 -6.20 -1.12
N GLY A 104 -1.68 -6.07 -1.64
CA GLY A 104 -1.40 -5.35 -2.88
C GLY A 104 -2.13 -5.95 -4.08
N ARG A 105 -2.16 -7.29 -4.19
CA ARG A 105 -2.90 -7.99 -5.24
C ARG A 105 -4.41 -7.75 -5.13
N LEU A 106 -4.97 -7.80 -3.93
CA LEU A 106 -6.39 -7.54 -3.69
C LEU A 106 -6.77 -6.09 -4.04
N LEU A 107 -5.92 -5.12 -3.71
CA LEU A 107 -6.09 -3.74 -4.13
C LEU A 107 -6.11 -3.60 -5.65
N LEU A 108 -5.17 -4.21 -6.35
CA LEU A 108 -5.14 -4.16 -7.82
C LEU A 108 -6.42 -4.76 -8.43
N LEU A 109 -6.91 -5.87 -7.90
CA LEU A 109 -8.16 -6.50 -8.35
C LEU A 109 -9.37 -5.59 -8.12
N ARG A 110 -9.46 -4.91 -6.97
CA ARG A 110 -10.49 -3.89 -6.68
C ARG A 110 -10.46 -2.76 -7.71
N HIS A 111 -9.28 -2.24 -8.03
CA HIS A 111 -9.11 -1.14 -8.99
C HIS A 111 -9.43 -1.55 -10.43
N GLN A 112 -9.03 -2.75 -10.84
CA GLN A 112 -9.38 -3.28 -12.17
C GLN A 112 -10.89 -3.45 -12.32
N LYS A 113 -11.56 -4.03 -11.32
CA LYS A 113 -13.02 -4.21 -11.34
C LYS A 113 -13.76 -2.88 -11.42
N SER A 114 -13.28 -1.85 -10.71
CA SER A 114 -13.90 -0.51 -10.73
C SER A 114 -13.82 0.18 -12.10
N ARG A 115 -12.82 -0.12 -12.95
CA ARG A 115 -12.72 0.44 -14.31
C ARG A 115 -13.50 -0.34 -15.37
N GLN A 116 -13.91 -1.58 -15.09
CA GLN A 116 -14.65 -2.41 -16.03
C GLN A 116 -16.17 -2.17 -15.94
N SER A 117 -16.66 -1.56 -14.86
CA SER A 117 -18.08 -1.33 -14.56
C SER A 117 -18.64 -0.02 -15.14
N ASP A 118 -18.22 0.35 -16.36
CA ASP A 118 -19.01 1.25 -17.22
C ASP A 118 -19.74 0.37 -18.26
N PRO A 119 -21.06 0.54 -18.46
CA PRO A 119 -21.75 -0.16 -19.53
C PRO A 119 -21.13 0.25 -20.88
N PRO A 120 -21.00 -0.67 -21.86
CA PRO A 120 -20.57 -0.33 -23.22
C PRO A 120 -21.64 0.54 -23.89
N GLY A 121 -21.60 1.85 -23.59
CA GLY A 121 -22.45 2.87 -24.17
C GLY A 121 -21.99 3.18 -25.59
N LYS A 122 -22.63 2.52 -26.57
CA LYS A 122 -22.92 2.94 -27.95
C LYS A 122 -21.95 3.92 -28.66
N LEU A 123 -21.45 3.43 -29.80
CA LEU A 123 -20.68 4.01 -30.92
C LEU A 123 -20.99 5.51 -31.28
N PRO A 124 -20.08 6.19 -32.02
CA PRO A 124 -20.23 6.11 -33.48
C PRO A 124 -18.94 5.73 -34.22
N MET A 125 -19.16 4.97 -35.29
CA MET A 125 -18.25 4.58 -36.38
C MET A 125 -17.16 5.62 -36.70
N GLN A 126 -15.88 5.21 -36.63
CA GLN A 126 -14.81 5.84 -37.41
C GLN A 126 -14.69 5.12 -38.76
N PRO A 127 -14.67 5.83 -39.90
CA PRO A 127 -14.31 5.22 -41.18
C PRO A 127 -12.79 4.95 -41.25
N PRO A 128 -12.35 3.87 -41.93
CA PRO A 128 -10.94 3.54 -42.07
C PRO A 128 -10.34 4.29 -43.26
N LEU A 129 -9.26 5.05 -43.04
CA LEU A 129 -8.40 5.48 -44.14
C LEU A 129 -6.93 5.28 -43.75
N ASN A 130 -6.32 4.35 -44.49
CA ASN A 130 -4.90 4.05 -44.56
C ASN A 130 -4.03 5.32 -44.72
N SER A 131 -2.88 5.32 -44.04
CA SER A 131 -1.65 5.79 -44.67
C SER A 131 -0.45 5.03 -44.10
N MET A 132 0.07 4.12 -44.91
CA MET A 132 1.40 3.57 -44.76
C MET A 132 2.43 4.65 -45.07
N SER A 133 3.47 4.76 -44.23
CA SER A 133 4.85 5.17 -44.58
C SER A 133 5.71 4.89 -43.34
N SER A 134 6.26 3.68 -43.21
CA SER A 134 7.57 3.24 -43.72
C SER A 134 8.77 3.72 -42.89
N MET A 135 9.35 2.74 -42.18
CA MET A 135 10.75 2.57 -41.78
C MET A 135 11.42 3.55 -40.80
N LYS A 136 11.67 3.04 -39.58
CA LYS A 136 13.02 3.01 -38.95
C LYS A 136 13.05 1.97 -37.82
N PRO A 137 13.98 0.99 -37.82
CA PRO A 137 14.21 0.15 -36.67
C PRO A 137 15.10 0.93 -35.69
N THR A 138 14.61 1.22 -34.48
CA THR A 138 15.50 1.55 -33.38
C THR A 138 15.46 0.40 -32.39
N LEU A 139 16.52 -0.40 -32.42
CA LEU A 139 16.91 -1.25 -31.30
C LEU A 139 17.05 -0.33 -30.08
N SER A 140 16.19 -0.53 -29.09
CA SER A 140 16.54 -0.25 -27.71
C SER A 140 16.01 -1.42 -26.88
N HIS A 141 16.91 -2.39 -26.76
CA HIS A 141 16.98 -3.30 -25.63
C HIS A 141 16.79 -2.51 -24.33
N ARG A 142 15.66 -2.71 -23.64
CA ARG A 142 15.59 -2.48 -22.20
C ARG A 142 14.53 -3.34 -21.54
N GLY A 143 14.78 -4.65 -21.56
CA GLY A 143 14.40 -5.62 -20.53
C GLY A 143 12.90 -5.80 -20.23
N PRO A 144 12.49 -7.00 -19.75
CA PRO A 144 11.22 -7.11 -19.07
C PRO A 144 11.27 -6.18 -17.86
N GLY A 145 10.48 -5.10 -17.89
CA GLY A 145 10.24 -4.27 -16.73
C GLY A 145 9.52 -5.10 -15.68
N LEU A 146 10.31 -5.82 -14.88
CA LEU A 146 9.89 -6.49 -13.66
C LEU A 146 8.91 -5.55 -12.94
N PRO A 147 7.76 -6.05 -12.43
CA PRO A 147 6.87 -5.21 -11.64
C PRO A 147 7.71 -4.64 -10.50
N LEU A 148 7.85 -3.32 -10.48
CA LEU A 148 8.48 -2.63 -9.36
C LEU A 148 7.78 -3.12 -8.10
N ASN A 149 8.52 -3.87 -7.30
CA ASN A 149 7.97 -4.44 -6.07
C ASN A 149 7.53 -3.26 -5.18
N CYS A 150 6.39 -3.37 -4.50
CA CYS A 150 5.77 -2.26 -3.75
C CYS A 150 6.73 -1.54 -2.79
N ASN A 151 7.73 -2.29 -2.31
CA ASN A 151 8.85 -1.80 -1.50
C ASN A 151 9.66 -0.66 -2.16
N GLN A 152 9.88 -0.73 -3.48
CA GLN A 152 10.61 0.28 -4.25
C GLN A 152 9.76 1.52 -4.53
N LEU A 153 8.45 1.36 -4.70
CA LEU A 153 7.53 2.48 -4.96
C LEU A 153 7.33 3.35 -3.71
N TRP A 154 7.24 2.74 -2.52
CA TRP A 154 7.20 3.48 -1.26
C TRP A 154 8.52 4.24 -0.99
N ARG A 155 9.69 3.57 -1.13
CA ARG A 155 11.00 4.24 -0.91
C ARG A 155 11.25 5.42 -1.85
N ARG A 156 10.64 5.42 -3.04
CA ARG A 156 10.84 6.48 -4.02
C ARG A 156 9.94 7.70 -3.80
N GLY A 157 9.14 7.72 -2.72
CA GLY A 157 8.25 8.84 -2.40
C GLY A 157 7.07 8.98 -3.37
N GLU A 158 6.90 8.03 -4.29
CA GLU A 158 5.78 7.99 -5.23
C GLU A 158 4.58 7.46 -4.44
N LYS A 159 3.78 8.37 -3.86
CA LYS A 159 2.51 8.08 -3.19
C LYS A 159 1.58 7.34 -4.16
N TRP A 160 1.51 6.02 -4.08
CA TRP A 160 0.67 5.24 -4.99
C TRP A 160 -0.85 5.32 -4.75
N PHE A 161 -1.36 6.17 -3.83
CA PHE A 161 -2.81 6.31 -3.62
C PHE A 161 -3.27 7.70 -3.19
N LEU A 162 -3.02 8.72 -4.02
CA LEU A 162 -3.87 9.92 -4.10
C LEU A 162 -4.44 10.17 -5.51
N ALA A 163 -4.29 9.22 -6.45
CA ALA A 163 -4.80 9.38 -7.80
C ALA A 163 -6.05 8.51 -8.02
N GLY A 164 -7.10 8.86 -7.29
CA GLY A 164 -8.48 8.43 -7.54
C GLY A 164 -9.39 9.65 -7.69
N SER A 165 -9.04 10.57 -8.60
CA SER A 165 -9.98 11.57 -9.10
C SER A 165 -9.73 11.76 -10.59
N PRO A 166 -10.62 11.28 -11.47
CA PRO A 166 -10.68 11.71 -12.85
C PRO A 166 -11.60 12.93 -12.93
N GLN A 167 -11.05 14.12 -13.18
CA GLN A 167 -11.81 15.24 -13.76
C GLN A 167 -10.94 16.05 -14.72
N MET A 168 -10.95 15.56 -15.97
CA MET A 168 -11.02 16.22 -17.28
C MET A 168 -9.98 17.28 -17.77
N PRO A 169 -9.73 17.28 -19.09
CA PRO A 169 -8.77 18.14 -19.78
C PRO A 169 -9.38 19.50 -20.18
N GLY A 170 -8.55 20.54 -20.25
CA GLY A 170 -8.90 21.85 -20.79
C GLY A 170 -7.65 22.59 -21.27
N THR A 171 -7.55 22.73 -22.58
CA THR A 171 -6.48 23.29 -23.44
C THR A 171 -6.23 24.81 -23.26
N PRO A 172 -5.20 25.39 -23.91
CA PRO A 172 -4.51 26.63 -23.54
C PRO A 172 -5.16 27.89 -24.14
N ASP A 173 -4.84 29.09 -23.63
CA ASP A 173 -4.40 30.24 -24.47
C ASP A 173 -3.99 31.52 -23.69
N LEU A 174 -3.00 32.20 -24.28
CA LEU A 174 -2.66 33.63 -24.30
C LEU A 174 -2.37 34.46 -23.03
N GLY A 175 -1.08 34.81 -22.93
CA GLY A 175 -0.57 36.09 -22.41
C GLY A 175 0.69 36.47 -23.16
#